data_AF-A0AB39UU50-F1
#
_entry.id   AF-A0AB39UU50-F1
#
_cell.length_a   1.000
_cell.length_b   1.000
_cell.length_c   1.000
_cell.angle_alpha   90.00
_cell.angle_beta   90.00
_cell.angle_gamma   90.00
#
_symmetry.space_group_name_H-M   'P 1'
#
loop_
_entity.id
_entity.type
_entity.pdbx_description
1 polymer ?
#
loop_
_entity_poly.entity_id
_entity_poly.type
_entity_poly.pdbx_seq_one_letter_code
_entity_poly.pdbx_strand_id
1 'polypeptide(L)'
;MSPEMKATLLKRKFSSIEYMEEMERLWNQSVAALEKCIDWFYEHNKDMDLSSWQYADTPMAWEDRVLPNFRMISEGIREGIEEYQKGDPGYIRSIANNIMALSKDMDVMGDLWFDYIPKDLAYSCGKPEYEAKQMARNIYYTVGEYWRPGSILKETVTGPIDEQDLLRYLRPGESPD
;
A
#
# COMPACT_ATOMS: atom_id res chain seq x y z
N MET A 1 -28.75 -4.48 -2.13
CA MET A 1 -27.99 -3.26 -1.81
C MET A 1 -28.12 -2.18 -2.87
N SER A 2 -28.70 -1.03 -2.50
CA SER A 2 -28.76 0.14 -3.39
C SER A 2 -27.37 0.75 -3.65
N PRO A 3 -27.13 1.42 -4.80
CA PRO A 3 -25.87 2.11 -5.08
C PRO A 3 -25.50 3.14 -3.99
N GLU A 4 -26.48 3.83 -3.44
CA GLU A 4 -26.32 4.82 -2.38
C GLU A 4 -25.87 4.17 -1.06
N MET A 5 -26.48 3.03 -0.70
CA MET A 5 -26.07 2.27 0.47
C MET A 5 -24.66 1.70 0.28
N LYS A 6 -24.36 1.12 -0.89
CA LYS A 6 -23.02 0.61 -1.21
C LYS A 6 -21.95 1.68 -1.09
N ALA A 7 -22.18 2.86 -1.67
CA ALA A 7 -21.26 3.99 -1.55
C ALA A 7 -21.06 4.43 -0.09
N THR A 8 -22.12 4.41 0.71
CA THR A 8 -22.08 4.75 2.14
C THR A 8 -21.22 3.76 2.93
N LEU A 9 -21.43 2.45 2.71
CA LEU A 9 -20.66 1.40 3.38
C LEU A 9 -19.20 1.40 2.96
N LEU A 10 -18.91 1.65 1.67
CA LEU A 10 -17.55 1.78 1.17
C LEU A 10 -16.80 2.95 1.82
N LYS A 11 -17.44 4.12 1.95
CA LYS A 11 -16.84 5.25 2.68
C LYS A 11 -16.51 4.87 4.11
N ARG A 12 -17.40 4.16 4.81
CA ARG A 12 -17.17 3.72 6.19
C ARG A 12 -16.01 2.73 6.29
N LYS A 13 -15.95 1.76 5.38
CA LYS A 13 -14.84 0.80 5.28
C LYS A 13 -13.51 1.52 5.05
N PHE A 14 -13.45 2.38 4.05
CA PHE A 14 -12.20 3.08 3.68
C PHE A 14 -11.76 4.14 4.69
N SER A 15 -12.64 4.51 5.64
CA SER A 15 -12.33 5.40 6.76
C SER A 15 -12.26 4.66 8.11
N SER A 16 -12.24 3.32 8.11
CA SER A 16 -12.20 2.51 9.33
C SER A 16 -10.76 2.24 9.78
N ILE A 17 -10.57 2.10 11.09
CA ILE A 17 -9.25 1.77 11.66
C ILE A 17 -8.76 0.42 11.14
N GLU A 18 -9.63 -0.59 11.08
CA GLU A 18 -9.28 -1.93 10.63
C GLU A 18 -8.78 -1.93 9.18
N TYR A 19 -9.33 -1.06 8.33
CA TYR A 19 -8.86 -0.89 6.96
C TYR A 19 -7.48 -0.21 6.90
N MET A 20 -7.20 0.72 7.79
CA MET A 20 -5.89 1.38 7.88
C MET A 20 -4.82 0.42 8.45
N GLU A 21 -5.16 -0.36 9.47
CA GLU A 21 -4.28 -1.39 10.05
C GLU A 21 -3.97 -2.50 9.04
N GLU A 22 -4.94 -2.88 8.20
CA GLU A 22 -4.70 -3.84 7.12
C GLU A 22 -3.76 -3.27 6.05
N MET A 23 -3.87 -1.97 5.72
CA MET A 23 -2.89 -1.28 4.86
C MET A 23 -1.49 -1.29 5.49
N GLU A 24 -1.37 -0.98 6.79
CA GLU A 24 -0.11 -1.03 7.54
C GLU A 24 0.51 -2.44 7.47
N ARG A 25 -0.30 -3.47 7.73
CA ARG A 25 0.14 -4.87 7.69
C ARG A 25 0.70 -5.25 6.33
N LEU A 26 -0.01 -4.92 5.25
CA LEU A 26 0.41 -5.20 3.88
C LEU A 26 1.68 -4.43 3.50
N TRP A 27 1.76 -3.15 3.88
CA TRP A 27 2.95 -2.34 3.67
C TRP A 27 4.17 -2.95 4.37
N ASN A 28 4.06 -3.26 5.65
CA ASN A 28 5.13 -3.88 6.43
C ASN A 28 5.53 -5.26 5.90
N GLN A 29 4.59 -6.03 5.35
CA GLN A 29 4.89 -7.27 4.64
C GLN A 29 5.74 -7.05 3.40
N SER A 30 5.44 -6.01 2.61
CA SER A 30 6.28 -5.64 1.47
C SER A 30 7.69 -5.23 1.92
N VAL A 31 7.82 -4.39 2.96
CA VAL A 31 9.14 -3.99 3.49
C VAL A 31 9.97 -5.21 3.91
N ALA A 32 9.39 -6.09 4.72
CA ALA A 32 10.08 -7.30 5.19
C ALA A 32 10.42 -8.28 4.04
N ALA A 33 9.58 -8.33 3.00
CA ALA A 33 9.88 -9.13 1.81
C ALA A 33 11.01 -8.52 0.98
N LEU A 34 11.07 -7.19 0.84
CA LEU A 34 12.16 -6.50 0.16
C LEU A 34 13.50 -6.75 0.84
N GLU A 35 13.55 -6.66 2.18
CA GLU A 35 14.74 -7.00 2.97
C GLU A 35 15.21 -8.42 2.66
N LYS A 36 14.29 -9.40 2.68
CA LYS A 36 14.61 -10.79 2.32
C LYS A 36 15.09 -10.94 0.88
N CYS A 37 14.56 -10.17 -0.06
CA CYS A 37 15.02 -10.19 -1.45
C CYS A 37 16.48 -9.72 -1.54
N ILE A 38 16.82 -8.63 -0.86
CA ILE A 38 18.17 -8.06 -0.81
C ILE A 38 19.14 -9.06 -0.15
N ASP A 39 18.77 -9.58 1.02
CA ASP A 39 19.56 -10.59 1.75
C ASP A 39 19.80 -11.83 0.87
N TRP A 40 18.75 -12.36 0.25
CA TRP A 40 18.85 -13.53 -0.63
C TRP A 40 19.82 -13.26 -1.78
N PHE A 41 19.72 -12.08 -2.41
CA PHE A 41 20.62 -11.71 -3.50
C PHE A 41 22.08 -11.74 -3.03
N TYR A 42 22.39 -11.09 -1.91
CA TYR A 42 23.76 -11.06 -1.39
C TYR A 42 24.28 -12.46 -1.01
N GLU A 43 23.44 -13.31 -0.42
CA GLU A 43 23.81 -14.67 -0.05
C GLU A 43 24.10 -15.58 -1.26
N HIS A 44 23.31 -15.46 -2.33
CA HIS A 44 23.32 -16.40 -3.45
C HIS A 44 24.08 -15.89 -4.68
N ASN A 45 24.36 -14.58 -4.75
CA ASN A 45 25.06 -13.93 -5.86
C ASN A 45 26.36 -13.21 -5.40
N LYS A 46 26.96 -13.64 -4.28
CA LYS A 46 28.15 -13.00 -3.67
C LYS A 46 29.37 -12.80 -4.60
N ASP A 47 29.51 -13.66 -5.61
CA ASP A 47 30.64 -13.64 -6.55
C ASP A 47 30.31 -12.88 -7.86
N MET A 48 29.12 -12.28 -7.94
CA MET A 48 28.66 -11.53 -9.11
C MET A 48 29.38 -10.18 -9.22
N ASP A 49 29.95 -9.90 -10.39
CA ASP A 49 30.52 -8.59 -10.69
C ASP A 49 29.43 -7.59 -11.09
N LEU A 50 29.09 -6.69 -10.16
CA LEU A 50 28.12 -5.62 -10.37
C LEU A 50 28.73 -4.34 -10.95
N SER A 51 30.04 -4.28 -11.20
CA SER A 51 30.73 -3.05 -11.62
C SER A 51 30.25 -2.50 -12.97
N SER A 52 29.67 -3.36 -13.80
CA SER A 52 29.09 -3.00 -15.10
C SER A 52 27.63 -2.56 -15.04
N TRP A 53 26.96 -2.73 -13.90
CA TRP A 53 25.55 -2.40 -13.74
C TRP A 53 25.39 -0.91 -13.44
N GLN A 54 24.28 -0.32 -13.88
CA GLN A 54 23.91 1.00 -13.36
C GLN A 54 23.61 0.85 -11.87
N TYR A 55 24.03 1.82 -11.05
CA TYR A 55 23.79 1.72 -9.61
C TYR A 55 22.30 1.50 -9.29
N ALA A 56 21.40 2.18 -9.99
CA ALA A 56 19.95 2.03 -9.83
C ALA A 56 19.42 0.60 -10.05
N ASP A 57 20.14 -0.24 -10.82
CA ASP A 57 19.81 -1.64 -11.11
C ASP A 57 20.32 -2.61 -10.04
N THR A 58 21.05 -2.13 -9.03
CA THR A 58 21.69 -2.98 -8.01
C THR A 58 20.84 -3.09 -6.74
N PRO A 59 20.95 -4.19 -5.97
CA PRO A 59 20.31 -4.29 -4.65
C PRO A 59 20.80 -3.20 -3.69
N MET A 60 22.05 -2.74 -3.81
CA MET A 60 22.61 -1.66 -2.99
C MET A 60 21.84 -0.36 -3.15
N ALA A 61 21.44 0.01 -4.39
CA ALA A 61 20.65 1.21 -4.58
C ALA A 61 19.25 1.09 -3.97
N TRP A 62 18.66 -0.10 -3.99
CA TRP A 62 17.38 -0.35 -3.32
C TRP A 62 17.52 -0.29 -1.79
N GLU A 63 18.58 -0.88 -1.25
CA GLU A 63 18.94 -0.80 0.17
C GLU A 63 19.18 0.64 0.63
N ASP A 64 19.88 1.44 -0.16
CA ASP A 64 20.28 2.81 0.19
C ASP A 64 19.17 3.84 -0.03
N ARG A 65 18.30 3.63 -1.03
CA ARG A 65 17.31 4.65 -1.45
C ARG A 65 15.86 4.25 -1.21
N VAL A 66 15.52 2.99 -1.44
CA VAL A 66 14.12 2.52 -1.41
C VAL A 66 13.74 2.11 0.00
N LEU A 67 14.56 1.25 0.63
CA LEU A 67 14.26 0.68 1.93
C LEU A 67 14.12 1.72 3.05
N PRO A 68 14.94 2.80 3.14
CA PRO A 68 14.77 3.83 4.16
C PRO A 68 13.46 4.59 3.98
N ASN A 69 13.08 4.90 2.75
CA ASN A 69 11.81 5.56 2.44
C ASN A 69 10.62 4.65 2.80
N PHE A 70 10.71 3.37 2.50
CA PHE A 70 9.67 2.38 2.82
C PHE A 70 9.48 2.25 4.34
N ARG A 71 10.58 2.20 5.11
CA ARG A 71 10.56 2.16 6.58
C ARG A 71 10.00 3.46 7.19
N MET A 72 10.39 4.62 6.65
CA MET A 72 9.81 5.91 7.07
C MET A 72 8.30 5.94 6.83
N ILE A 73 7.82 5.36 5.73
CA ILE A 73 6.38 5.24 5.46
C ILE A 73 5.71 4.27 6.44
N SER A 74 6.34 3.15 6.81
CA SER A 74 5.83 2.26 7.86
C SER A 74 5.60 2.99 9.18
N GLU A 75 6.55 3.83 9.60
CA GLU A 75 6.41 4.66 10.80
C GLU A 75 5.28 5.69 10.64
N GLY A 76 5.26 6.40 9.51
CA GLY A 76 4.23 7.38 9.21
C GLY A 76 2.82 6.78 9.16
N ILE A 77 2.62 5.57 8.64
CA ILE A 77 1.32 4.89 8.65
C ILE A 77 0.84 4.71 10.10
N ARG A 78 1.70 4.17 10.96
CA ARG A 78 1.39 3.92 12.37
C ARG A 78 1.01 5.21 13.10
N GLU A 79 1.83 6.24 12.97
CA GLU A 79 1.55 7.56 13.56
C GLU A 79 0.24 8.15 12.99
N GLY A 80 0.01 8.00 11.68
CA GLY A 80 -1.22 8.44 11.03
C GLY A 80 -2.47 7.75 11.58
N ILE A 81 -2.40 6.45 11.88
CA ILE A 81 -3.50 5.70 12.52
C ILE A 81 -3.74 6.22 13.94
N GLU A 82 -2.69 6.43 14.72
CA GLU A 82 -2.79 6.97 16.08
C GLU A 82 -3.43 8.36 16.11
N GLU A 83 -3.04 9.26 15.20
CA GLU A 83 -3.66 10.58 15.08
C GLU A 83 -5.11 10.50 14.59
N TYR A 84 -5.41 9.59 13.66
CA TYR A 84 -6.79 9.37 13.21
C TYR A 84 -7.70 8.92 14.34
N GLN A 85 -7.22 8.04 15.23
CA GLN A 85 -7.95 7.63 16.44
C GLN A 85 -8.21 8.78 17.41
N LYS A 86 -7.31 9.78 17.45
CA LYS A 86 -7.48 11.03 18.23
C LYS A 86 -8.42 12.04 17.55
N GLY A 87 -8.90 11.72 16.34
CA GLY A 87 -9.81 12.57 15.56
C GLY A 87 -9.11 13.52 14.60
N ASP A 88 -7.80 13.36 14.34
CA ASP A 88 -7.08 14.10 13.30
C ASP A 88 -6.86 13.23 12.04
N PRO A 89 -7.70 13.39 11.01
CA PRO A 89 -7.55 12.63 9.78
C PRO A 89 -6.45 13.15 8.85
N GLY A 90 -5.86 14.31 9.14
CA GLY A 90 -4.93 15.00 8.26
C GLY A 90 -3.67 14.20 8.00
N TYR A 91 -3.15 13.53 9.04
CA TYR A 91 -1.86 12.84 8.94
C TYR A 91 -1.97 11.56 8.09
N ILE A 92 -2.91 10.66 8.38
CA ILE A 92 -3.10 9.44 7.57
C ILE A 92 -3.40 9.76 6.10
N ARG A 93 -4.13 10.85 5.83
CA ARG A 93 -4.36 11.32 4.45
C ARG A 93 -3.05 11.73 3.76
N SER A 94 -2.16 12.41 4.48
CA SER A 94 -0.84 12.79 3.95
C SER A 94 0.01 11.56 3.62
N ILE A 95 0.05 10.59 4.53
CA ILE A 95 0.79 9.34 4.33
C ILE A 95 0.22 8.52 3.16
N ALA A 96 -1.11 8.42 3.09
CA ALA A 96 -1.78 7.76 1.96
C ALA A 96 -1.42 8.42 0.61
N ASN A 97 -1.28 9.74 0.57
CA ASN A 97 -0.79 10.45 -0.61
C ASN A 97 0.68 10.12 -0.93
N ASN A 98 1.54 10.05 0.08
CA ASN A 98 2.95 9.69 -0.11
C ASN A 98 3.10 8.27 -0.68
N ILE A 99 2.32 7.30 -0.17
CA ILE A 99 2.30 5.93 -0.69
C ILE A 99 1.92 5.89 -2.18
N MET A 100 0.95 6.70 -2.60
CA MET A 100 0.58 6.80 -4.01
C MET A 100 1.66 7.49 -4.85
N ALA A 101 2.36 8.47 -4.28
CA ALA A 101 3.40 9.23 -4.96
C ALA A 101 4.71 8.45 -5.13
N LEU A 102 4.95 7.42 -4.30
CA LEU A 102 6.15 6.57 -4.37
C LEU A 102 6.45 6.02 -5.75
N SER A 103 5.45 5.76 -6.59
CA SER A 103 5.70 5.30 -7.97
C SER A 103 6.63 6.25 -8.73
N LYS A 104 6.52 7.56 -8.49
CA LYS A 104 7.38 8.57 -9.12
C LYS A 104 8.81 8.54 -8.60
N ASP A 105 8.99 8.28 -7.31
CA ASP A 105 10.32 8.16 -6.70
C ASP A 105 11.00 6.85 -7.13
N MET A 106 10.20 5.83 -7.46
CA MET A 106 10.65 4.55 -7.98
C MET A 106 10.89 4.54 -9.50
N ASP A 107 10.43 5.54 -10.27
CA ASP A 107 10.60 5.60 -11.74
C ASP A 107 12.08 5.61 -12.18
N VAL A 108 13.00 6.00 -11.28
CA VAL A 108 14.46 6.02 -11.54
C VAL A 108 15.19 4.81 -10.99
N MET A 109 14.47 3.88 -10.35
CA MET A 109 15.02 2.65 -9.80
C MET A 109 14.84 1.52 -10.82
N GLY A 110 15.93 0.82 -11.10
CA GLY A 110 15.91 -0.34 -11.99
C GLY A 110 15.62 -1.63 -11.23
N ASP A 111 15.05 -2.62 -11.89
CA ASP A 111 14.65 -3.90 -11.30
C ASP A 111 15.51 -5.09 -11.76
N LEU A 112 16.61 -4.86 -12.47
CA LEU A 112 17.46 -5.91 -13.02
C LEU A 112 17.91 -6.96 -11.98
N TRP A 113 18.24 -6.52 -10.76
CA TRP A 113 18.65 -7.46 -9.70
C TRP A 113 17.55 -8.44 -9.28
N PHE A 114 16.27 -8.12 -9.49
CA PHE A 114 15.16 -9.05 -9.24
C PHE A 114 15.17 -10.25 -10.20
N ASP A 115 15.78 -10.15 -11.39
CA ASP A 115 15.93 -11.29 -12.31
C ASP A 115 16.83 -12.40 -11.75
N TYR A 116 17.62 -12.07 -10.73
CA TYR A 116 18.56 -12.98 -10.08
C TYR A 116 18.04 -13.52 -8.74
N ILE A 117 16.78 -13.26 -8.38
CA ILE A 117 16.15 -13.84 -7.19
C ILE A 117 14.98 -14.77 -7.57
N PRO A 118 14.58 -15.71 -6.70
CA PRO A 118 13.42 -16.55 -6.95
C PRO A 118 12.15 -15.71 -7.17
N LYS A 119 11.39 -16.04 -8.22
CA LYS A 119 10.21 -15.25 -8.61
C LYS A 119 9.17 -15.17 -7.50
N ASP A 120 8.94 -16.26 -6.78
CA ASP A 120 8.04 -16.32 -5.64
C ASP A 120 8.46 -15.37 -4.51
N LEU A 121 9.77 -15.24 -4.26
CA LEU A 121 10.31 -14.27 -3.32
C LEU A 121 10.09 -12.83 -3.81
N ALA A 122 10.40 -12.53 -5.08
CA ALA A 122 10.11 -11.22 -5.67
C ALA A 122 8.62 -10.85 -5.60
N TYR A 123 7.73 -11.79 -5.94
CA TYR A 123 6.27 -11.60 -5.87
C TYR A 123 5.78 -11.37 -4.44
N SER A 124 6.47 -11.93 -3.43
CA SER A 124 6.12 -11.71 -2.03
C SER A 124 6.33 -10.25 -1.57
N CYS A 125 7.15 -9.48 -2.30
CA CYS A 125 7.30 -8.03 -2.11
C CYS A 125 6.23 -7.24 -2.87
N GLY A 126 6.12 -7.45 -4.19
CA GLY A 126 5.31 -6.58 -5.05
C GLY A 126 3.80 -6.71 -4.84
N LYS A 127 3.29 -7.89 -4.47
CA LYS A 127 1.85 -8.09 -4.27
C LYS A 127 1.30 -7.32 -3.05
N PRO A 128 1.87 -7.47 -1.82
CA PRO A 128 1.42 -6.68 -0.68
C PRO A 128 1.58 -5.18 -0.89
N GLU A 129 2.65 -4.73 -1.58
CA GLU A 129 2.86 -3.33 -1.90
C GLU A 129 1.74 -2.77 -2.78
N TYR A 130 1.39 -3.50 -3.84
CA TYR A 130 0.30 -3.12 -4.75
C TYR A 130 -1.05 -3.02 -4.01
N GLU A 131 -1.36 -4.00 -3.16
CA GLU A 131 -2.59 -3.99 -2.37
C GLU A 131 -2.61 -2.81 -1.38
N ALA A 132 -1.50 -2.56 -0.66
CA ALA A 132 -1.36 -1.41 0.23
C ALA A 132 -1.51 -0.07 -0.51
N LYS A 133 -0.95 0.07 -1.71
CA LYS A 133 -1.11 1.27 -2.57
C LYS A 133 -2.57 1.49 -2.98
N GLN A 134 -3.29 0.43 -3.32
CA GLN A 134 -4.72 0.52 -3.63
C GLN A 134 -5.54 0.95 -2.41
N MET A 135 -5.22 0.43 -1.22
CA MET A 135 -5.87 0.83 0.03
C MET A 135 -5.57 2.28 0.41
N ALA A 136 -4.30 2.70 0.29
CA ALA A 136 -3.88 4.09 0.50
C ALA A 136 -4.67 5.05 -0.40
N ARG A 137 -4.85 4.70 -1.69
CA ARG A 137 -5.69 5.47 -2.59
C ARG A 137 -7.13 5.57 -2.07
N ASN A 138 -7.74 4.46 -1.67
CA ASN A 138 -9.11 4.48 -1.16
C ASN A 138 -9.25 5.36 0.10
N ILE A 139 -8.27 5.30 1.02
CA ILE A 139 -8.20 6.14 2.22
C ILE A 139 -8.08 7.62 1.81
N TYR A 140 -7.13 7.96 0.94
CA TYR A 140 -6.90 9.34 0.50
C TYR A 140 -8.17 9.98 -0.10
N TYR A 141 -8.85 9.26 -1.00
CA TYR A 141 -10.07 9.76 -1.64
C TYR A 141 -11.25 9.84 -0.66
N THR A 142 -11.32 8.95 0.33
CA THR A 142 -12.40 8.93 1.31
C THR A 142 -12.23 10.01 2.36
N VAL A 143 -11.06 10.03 3.01
CA VAL A 143 -10.73 10.98 4.08
C VAL A 143 -10.59 12.40 3.53
N GLY A 144 -10.11 12.55 2.30
CA GLY A 144 -10.03 13.84 1.62
C GLY A 144 -11.32 14.28 0.91
N GLU A 145 -12.36 13.44 0.89
CA GLU A 145 -13.62 13.69 0.18
C GLU A 145 -13.45 13.94 -1.34
N TYR A 146 -12.45 13.32 -1.96
CA TYR A 146 -12.08 13.55 -3.37
C TYR A 146 -12.80 12.63 -4.37
N TRP A 147 -13.73 11.80 -3.92
CA TRP A 147 -14.50 10.91 -4.80
C TRP A 147 -15.32 11.70 -5.82
N ARG A 148 -15.13 11.42 -7.11
CA ARG A 148 -16.06 11.88 -8.16
C ARG A 148 -17.39 11.14 -8.04
N PRO A 149 -18.53 11.73 -8.47
CA PRO A 149 -19.82 11.05 -8.45
C PRO A 149 -19.77 9.65 -9.07
N GLY A 150 -20.22 8.64 -8.32
CA GLY A 150 -20.26 7.23 -8.73
C GLY A 150 -18.89 6.54 -8.88
N SER A 151 -17.76 7.24 -8.73
CA SER A 151 -16.43 6.63 -8.92
C SER A 151 -16.08 5.58 -7.86
N ILE A 152 -16.56 5.77 -6.63
CA ILE A 152 -16.39 4.81 -5.53
C ILE A 152 -17.08 3.46 -5.79
N LEU A 153 -18.04 3.40 -6.71
CA LEU A 153 -18.75 2.16 -7.05
C LEU A 153 -18.03 1.33 -8.12
N LYS A 154 -16.94 1.85 -8.70
CA LYS A 154 -16.20 1.20 -9.78
C LYS A 154 -15.03 0.41 -9.20
N GLU A 155 -15.06 -0.92 -9.31
CA GLU A 155 -13.96 -1.76 -8.81
C GLU A 155 -12.64 -1.53 -9.55
N THR A 156 -12.68 -1.04 -10.79
CA THR A 156 -11.48 -0.56 -11.50
C THR A 156 -10.83 0.67 -10.83
N VAL A 157 -11.53 1.30 -9.89
CA VAL A 157 -11.05 2.42 -9.08
C VAL A 157 -10.73 1.97 -7.65
N THR A 158 -11.62 1.21 -7.02
CA THR A 158 -11.47 0.82 -5.60
C THR A 158 -10.68 -0.46 -5.37
N GLY A 159 -10.41 -1.24 -6.40
CA GLY A 159 -10.08 -2.65 -6.26
C GLY A 159 -11.34 -3.51 -6.04
N PRO A 160 -11.18 -4.83 -5.99
CA PRO A 160 -12.28 -5.78 -5.78
C PRO A 160 -12.95 -5.56 -4.42
N ILE A 161 -14.27 -5.64 -4.38
CA ILE A 161 -15.06 -5.42 -3.17
C ILE A 161 -15.87 -6.67 -2.84
N ASP A 162 -15.67 -7.20 -1.64
CA ASP A 162 -16.58 -8.20 -1.07
C ASP A 162 -17.81 -7.51 -0.47
N GLU A 163 -18.96 -7.64 -1.13
CA GLU A 163 -20.22 -7.06 -0.65
C GLU A 163 -20.69 -7.67 0.67
N GLN A 164 -20.30 -8.91 1.01
CA GLN A 164 -20.61 -9.51 2.30
C GLN A 164 -19.82 -8.84 3.42
N ASP A 165 -18.53 -8.53 3.20
CA ASP A 165 -17.73 -7.78 4.16
C ASP A 165 -18.28 -6.36 4.39
N LEU A 166 -18.89 -5.73 3.37
CA LEU A 166 -19.53 -4.41 3.54
C LEU A 166 -20.66 -4.40 4.57
N LEU A 167 -21.37 -5.51 4.76
CA LEU A 167 -22.48 -5.60 5.70
C LEU A 167 -22.03 -5.36 7.15
N ARG A 168 -20.74 -5.59 7.46
CA ARG A 168 -20.14 -5.30 8.78
C ARG A 168 -20.12 -3.81 9.12
N TYR A 169 -20.27 -2.93 8.14
CA TYR A 169 -20.24 -1.48 8.29
C TYR A 169 -21.64 -0.84 8.35
N LEU A 170 -22.70 -1.65 8.40
CA LEU A 170 -24.06 -1.17 8.69
C LEU A 170 -24.13 -0.65 10.12
N ARG A 171 -24.82 0.47 10.32
CA ARG A 171 -25.15 0.99 11.65
C ARG A 171 -26.42 0.31 12.17
N PRO A 172 -26.64 0.32 13.50
CA PRO A 172 -27.90 -0.17 14.05
C PRO A 172 -29.12 0.49 13.38
N GLY A 173 -30.03 -0.33 12.86
CA GLY A 173 -31.25 0.12 12.18
C GLY A 173 -31.12 0.33 10.67
N GLU A 174 -29.92 0.17 10.08
CA GLU A 174 -29.76 0.18 8.62
C GLU A 174 -30.00 -1.21 8.02
N SER A 175 -30.58 -1.22 6.82
CA SER A 175 -30.79 -2.37 5.97
C SER A 175 -29.90 -2.24 4.72
N PRO A 176 -29.34 -3.34 4.18
CA PRO A 176 -28.66 -3.28 2.90
C PRO A 176 -29.62 -2.85 1.77
N ASP A 177 -30.93 -3.09 1.90
CA ASP A 177 -31.96 -2.81 0.91
C ASP A 177 -32.85 -1.62 1.25
#